data_AF-A0A955NSR0-F1
#
_entry.id   AF-A0A955NSR0-F1
#
_cell.length_a   1.000
_cell.length_b   1.000
_cell.length_c   1.000
_cell.angle_alpha   90.00
_cell.angle_beta   90.00
_cell.angle_gamma   90.00
#
_symmetry.space_group_name_H-M   'P 1'
#
loop_
_entity.id
_entity.type
_entity.pdbx_description
1 polymer ?
#
loop_
_entity_poly.entity_id
_entity_poly.type
_entity_poly.pdbx_seq_one_letter_code
_entity_poly.pdbx_strand_id
1 'polypeptide(L)'
;MLEFISKLFDTSDYPARWHCGNWTAFEGWLHIISDFGTWGAYMAIPFVIAYYALKKKELPYSNLYWLFCAFIFCCGTVHLVEAIIFWHPVYRVSGVIKFLTASVSWATVFALVRILPNALELPGLAQANVELRKTEQLLRTVLESAPNGLILINQWGTISLVNRETESLFGYDRKDLIGQPIEMLLPARFREGHQRFREEYFQNPLTRPMGAGRDLYGVRKDGGEFPVEIGLNPIETETGKMVLGSVVDITERIGALERERESARQQEALNEDLKKSNDELDNFCYIVSHDLKAPLRGISSLSSFVLEDAESVSQETRENLDLIRGRVRRMNNLIDGILEYSRVGRVETSIQDHESRALIEEVVEDLRPSSEAEIRLMSDFPSIRYDETAFQQIVQNLLSNALKHASKVGGID
;
A
#
# COMPACT_ATOMS: atom_id res chain seq x y z
N MET A 1 -3.81 25.82 79.74
CA MET A 1 -2.84 25.07 78.89
C MET A 1 -1.50 24.89 79.60
N LEU A 2 -0.84 25.97 80.05
CA LEU A 2 0.45 25.89 80.78
C LEU A 2 0.39 25.02 82.06
N GLU A 3 -0.68 25.14 82.84
CA GLU A 3 -0.86 24.32 84.06
C GLU A 3 -1.09 22.82 83.77
N PHE A 4 -1.78 22.50 82.67
CA PHE A 4 -1.99 21.11 82.25
C PHE A 4 -0.66 20.45 81.82
N ILE A 5 0.19 21.19 81.10
CA ILE A 5 1.48 20.71 80.63
C ILE A 5 2.46 20.54 81.79
N SER A 6 2.50 21.47 82.74
CA SER A 6 3.39 21.36 83.91
C SER A 6 3.03 20.19 84.83
N LYS A 7 1.75 19.80 84.87
CA LYS A 7 1.24 18.66 85.66
C LYS A 7 1.04 17.37 84.85
N LEU A 8 1.60 17.26 83.64
CA LEU A 8 1.30 16.17 82.72
C LEU A 8 1.60 14.78 83.30
N PHE A 9 2.71 14.64 84.02
CA PHE A 9 3.13 13.40 84.70
C PHE A 9 2.80 13.40 86.20
N ASP A 10 2.20 14.48 86.71
CA ASP A 10 1.79 14.56 88.10
C ASP A 10 0.54 13.70 88.33
N THR A 11 0.69 12.76 89.26
CA THR A 11 -0.29 11.74 89.61
C THR A 11 -1.00 12.01 90.93
N SER A 12 -0.60 13.07 91.67
CA SER A 12 -1.10 13.37 93.02
C SER A 12 -2.62 13.63 93.07
N ASP A 13 -3.19 14.11 91.98
CA ASP A 13 -4.60 14.48 91.87
C ASP A 13 -5.55 13.28 91.64
N TYR A 14 -5.02 12.08 91.37
CA TYR A 14 -5.82 10.92 90.97
C TYR A 14 -5.39 9.64 91.70
N PRO A 15 -6.32 8.80 92.18
CA PRO A 15 -5.97 7.49 92.72
C PRO A 15 -5.61 6.49 91.61
N ALA A 16 -4.69 5.56 91.91
CA ALA A 16 -4.38 4.44 91.01
C ALA A 16 -5.65 3.61 90.73
N ARG A 17 -5.82 3.12 89.50
CA ARG A 17 -7.07 2.46 89.09
C ARG A 17 -7.41 1.22 89.93
N TRP A 18 -6.40 0.55 90.49
CA TRP A 18 -6.62 -0.57 91.42
C TRP A 18 -7.41 -0.18 92.68
N HIS A 19 -7.34 1.09 93.08
CA HIS A 19 -8.06 1.65 94.22
C HIS A 19 -9.35 2.39 93.82
N CYS A 20 -9.65 2.46 92.52
CA CYS A 20 -10.85 3.08 91.98
C CYS A 20 -11.95 2.03 91.81
N GLY A 21 -12.72 1.76 92.87
CA GLY A 21 -13.84 0.81 92.85
C GLY A 21 -13.53 -0.55 93.48
N ASN A 22 -14.49 -1.48 93.47
CA ASN A 22 -14.38 -2.81 94.09
C ASN A 22 -13.94 -3.87 93.06
N TRP A 23 -12.71 -3.79 92.57
CA TRP A 23 -12.15 -4.78 91.64
C TRP A 23 -11.87 -6.11 92.35
N THR A 24 -12.31 -7.23 91.76
CA THR A 24 -11.74 -8.53 92.11
C THR A 24 -10.34 -8.68 91.52
N ALA A 25 -9.50 -9.51 92.14
CA ALA A 25 -8.16 -9.79 91.61
C ALA A 25 -8.22 -10.33 90.17
N PHE A 26 -9.23 -11.15 89.85
CA PHE A 26 -9.42 -11.69 88.51
C PHE A 26 -9.76 -10.61 87.49
N GLU A 27 -10.72 -9.72 87.77
CA GLU A 27 -11.12 -8.65 86.86
C GLU A 27 -9.98 -7.68 86.55
N GLY A 28 -9.23 -7.27 87.58
CA GLY A 28 -8.10 -6.36 87.40
C GLY A 28 -6.97 -6.99 86.57
N TRP A 29 -6.57 -8.23 86.87
CA TRP A 29 -5.55 -8.94 86.09
C TRP A 29 -6.01 -9.24 84.66
N LEU A 30 -7.30 -9.52 84.45
CA LEU A 30 -7.86 -9.72 83.11
C LEU A 30 -7.69 -8.48 82.24
N HIS A 31 -7.99 -7.28 82.76
CA HIS A 31 -7.78 -6.02 82.04
C HIS A 31 -6.30 -5.78 81.73
N ILE A 32 -5.43 -5.91 82.73
CA ILE A 32 -3.99 -5.69 82.59
C ILE A 32 -3.39 -6.61 81.52
N ILE A 33 -3.64 -7.92 81.63
CA ILE A 33 -3.07 -8.91 80.70
C ILE A 33 -3.62 -8.68 79.29
N SER A 34 -4.90 -8.34 79.17
CA SER A 34 -5.51 -8.02 77.86
C SER A 34 -4.88 -6.78 77.24
N ASP A 35 -4.71 -5.70 77.99
CA ASP A 35 -4.09 -4.46 77.50
C ASP A 35 -2.61 -4.66 77.11
N PHE A 36 -1.83 -5.41 77.90
CA PHE A 36 -0.46 -5.78 77.51
C PHE A 36 -0.42 -6.66 76.26
N GLY A 37 -1.34 -7.62 76.14
CA GLY A 37 -1.48 -8.46 74.95
C GLY A 37 -1.79 -7.64 73.71
N THR A 38 -2.77 -6.74 73.79
CA THR A 38 -3.15 -5.84 72.69
C THR A 38 -2.01 -4.88 72.35
N TRP A 39 -1.34 -4.29 73.34
CA TRP A 39 -0.16 -3.45 73.12
C TRP A 39 0.93 -4.21 72.37
N GLY A 40 1.27 -5.43 72.80
CA GLY A 40 2.29 -6.25 72.14
C GLY A 40 1.97 -6.49 70.66
N ALA A 41 0.73 -6.84 70.35
CA ALA A 41 0.27 -7.01 68.98
C ALA A 41 0.35 -5.70 68.16
N TYR A 42 -0.08 -4.59 68.74
CA TYR A 42 -0.08 -3.27 68.08
C TYR A 42 1.32 -2.64 67.96
N MET A 43 2.31 -3.13 68.72
CA MET A 43 3.71 -2.81 68.47
C MET A 43 4.29 -3.67 67.35
N ALA A 44 3.94 -4.97 67.29
CA ALA A 44 4.46 -5.89 66.28
C ALA A 44 3.94 -5.60 64.86
N ILE A 45 2.64 -5.33 64.68
CA ILE A 45 2.02 -5.13 63.36
C ILE A 45 2.67 -3.97 62.56
N PRO A 46 2.90 -2.77 63.13
CA PRO A 46 3.62 -1.70 62.43
C PRO A 46 5.01 -2.09 61.95
N PHE A 47 5.76 -2.89 62.73
CA PHE A 47 7.09 -3.37 62.29
C PHE A 47 6.99 -4.26 61.05
N VAL A 48 6.00 -5.15 61.00
CA VAL A 48 5.77 -6.03 59.83
C VAL A 48 5.36 -5.20 58.61
N ILE A 49 4.46 -4.23 58.77
CA ILE A 49 4.01 -3.34 57.70
C ILE A 49 5.17 -2.46 57.21
N ALA A 50 5.95 -1.87 58.11
CA ALA A 50 7.11 -1.05 57.78
C ALA A 50 8.19 -1.87 57.05
N TYR A 51 8.46 -3.11 57.51
CA TYR A 51 9.39 -4.01 56.83
C TYR A 51 8.95 -4.30 55.39
N TYR A 52 7.68 -4.62 55.18
CA TYR A 52 7.12 -4.83 53.85
C TYR A 52 7.23 -3.58 52.98
N ALA A 53 6.86 -2.41 53.52
CA ALA A 53 6.91 -1.13 52.82
C ALA A 53 8.34 -0.74 52.40
N LEU A 54 9.33 -1.03 53.25
CA LEU A 54 10.75 -0.77 52.94
C LEU A 54 11.33 -1.73 51.89
N LYS A 55 10.81 -2.97 51.79
CA LYS A 55 11.31 -3.99 50.86
C LYS A 55 10.70 -3.90 49.46
N LYS A 56 9.47 -3.43 49.33
CA LYS A 56 8.75 -3.40 48.04
C LYS A 56 8.97 -2.06 47.33
N LYS A 57 9.67 -2.09 46.19
CA LYS A 57 10.09 -0.89 45.42
C LYS A 57 8.93 -0.09 44.80
N GLU A 58 7.85 -0.76 44.40
CA GLU A 58 6.71 -0.15 43.70
C GLU A 58 5.43 -0.38 44.51
N LEU A 59 5.28 0.38 45.60
CA LEU A 59 4.05 0.41 46.36
C LEU A 59 3.24 1.65 46.00
N PRO A 60 2.04 1.47 45.41
CA PRO A 60 1.13 2.58 45.25
C PRO A 60 0.78 3.14 46.62
N TYR A 61 0.80 4.47 46.75
CA TYR A 61 0.46 5.19 47.99
C TYR A 61 1.35 4.84 49.20
N SER A 62 2.69 4.80 49.04
CA SER A 62 3.66 4.50 50.12
C SER A 62 3.41 5.27 51.43
N ASN A 63 2.99 6.54 51.35
CA ASN A 63 2.67 7.38 52.52
C ASN A 63 1.53 6.82 53.39
N LEU A 64 0.61 6.06 52.79
CA LEU A 64 -0.53 5.46 53.50
C LEU A 64 -0.08 4.37 54.47
N TYR A 65 0.94 3.58 54.10
CA TYR A 65 1.50 2.53 54.96
C TYR A 65 2.11 3.13 56.23
N TRP A 66 2.83 4.24 56.11
CA TRP A 66 3.38 4.95 57.28
C TRP A 66 2.30 5.56 58.16
N LEU A 67 1.22 6.05 57.55
CA LEU A 67 0.06 6.57 58.28
C LEU A 67 -0.64 5.46 59.07
N PHE A 68 -0.79 4.26 58.50
CA PHE A 68 -1.28 3.08 59.22
C PHE A 68 -0.34 2.63 60.34
N CYS A 69 0.97 2.63 60.11
CA CYS A 69 1.96 2.34 61.15
C CYS A 69 1.83 3.31 62.33
N ALA A 70 1.73 4.62 62.05
CA ALA A 70 1.55 5.65 63.07
C ALA A 70 0.23 5.49 63.83
N PHE A 71 -0.88 5.25 63.12
CA PHE A 71 -2.19 5.01 63.71
C PHE A 71 -2.19 3.80 64.66
N ILE A 72 -1.70 2.65 64.20
CA ILE A 72 -1.67 1.40 64.98
C ILE A 72 -0.75 1.55 66.19
N PHE A 73 0.41 2.19 66.02
CA PHE A 73 1.35 2.46 67.11
C PHE A 73 0.75 3.38 68.19
N CYS A 74 0.10 4.47 67.80
CA CYS A 74 -0.61 5.36 68.73
C CYS A 74 -1.70 4.61 69.49
N CYS A 75 -2.50 3.78 68.81
CA CYS A 75 -3.53 2.95 69.43
C CYS A 75 -2.94 1.95 70.43
N GLY A 76 -1.83 1.30 70.09
CA GLY A 76 -1.14 0.37 71.01
C GLY A 76 -0.62 1.08 72.25
N THR A 77 -0.09 2.30 72.09
CA THR A 77 0.41 3.12 73.20
C THR A 77 -0.71 3.48 74.20
N VAL A 78 -1.96 3.65 73.74
CA VAL A 78 -3.12 3.82 74.63
C VAL A 78 -3.25 2.61 75.56
N HIS A 79 -3.22 1.38 75.03
CA HIS A 79 -3.37 0.17 75.85
C HIS A 79 -2.26 0.00 76.88
N LEU A 80 -1.01 0.30 76.52
CA LEU A 80 0.10 0.29 77.48
C LEU A 80 -0.15 1.25 78.65
N VAL A 81 -0.62 2.46 78.35
CA VAL A 81 -0.88 3.48 79.37
C VAL A 81 -2.09 3.10 80.23
N GLU A 82 -3.13 2.51 79.64
CA GLU A 82 -4.29 2.00 80.39
C GLU A 82 -3.91 0.86 81.35
N ALA A 83 -3.01 -0.06 80.94
CA ALA A 83 -2.45 -1.08 81.82
C ALA A 83 -1.63 -0.45 82.97
N ILE A 84 -0.78 0.53 82.66
CA ILE A 84 0.05 1.22 83.66
C ILE A 84 -0.81 2.00 84.68
N ILE A 85 -1.96 2.53 84.27
CA ILE A 85 -2.89 3.29 85.13
C ILE A 85 -3.40 2.49 86.34
N PHE A 86 -3.38 1.15 86.28
CA PHE A 86 -3.68 0.32 87.45
C PHE A 86 -2.73 0.56 88.62
N TRP A 87 -1.47 0.91 88.37
CA TRP A 87 -0.48 1.23 89.42
C TRP A 87 -0.13 2.73 89.48
N HIS A 88 0.00 3.39 88.33
CA HIS A 88 0.42 4.79 88.24
C HIS A 88 -0.66 5.62 87.52
N PRO A 89 -1.43 6.47 88.22
CA PRO A 89 -2.62 7.12 87.67
C PRO A 89 -2.31 8.31 86.74
N VAL A 90 -1.61 8.03 85.64
CA VAL A 90 -1.21 9.01 84.61
C VAL A 90 -2.37 9.34 83.64
N TYR A 91 -3.53 9.70 84.17
CA TYR A 91 -4.76 9.97 83.40
C TYR A 91 -4.60 11.13 82.41
N ARG A 92 -3.81 12.16 82.74
CA ARG A 92 -3.51 13.29 81.84
C ARG A 92 -2.74 12.82 80.59
N VAL A 93 -1.74 11.95 80.78
CA VAL A 93 -0.98 11.31 79.68
C VAL A 93 -1.91 10.46 78.82
N SER A 94 -2.78 9.63 79.43
CA SER A 94 -3.79 8.87 78.69
C SER A 94 -4.69 9.77 77.83
N GLY A 95 -5.15 10.90 78.37
CA GLY A 95 -5.95 11.88 77.63
C GLY A 95 -5.23 12.46 76.41
N VAL A 96 -3.95 12.83 76.55
CA VAL A 96 -3.13 13.33 75.42
C VAL A 96 -2.95 12.26 74.36
N ILE A 97 -2.61 11.03 74.75
CA ILE A 97 -2.37 9.93 73.80
C ILE A 97 -3.67 9.55 73.08
N LYS A 98 -4.82 9.56 73.78
CA LYS A 98 -6.14 9.36 73.16
C LYS A 98 -6.46 10.45 72.15
N PHE A 99 -6.19 11.72 72.47
CA PHE A 99 -6.40 12.83 71.53
C PHE A 99 -5.50 12.73 70.29
N LEU A 100 -4.21 12.41 70.47
CA LEU A 100 -3.27 12.17 69.36
C LEU A 100 -3.73 11.00 68.50
N THR A 101 -4.13 9.89 69.13
CA THR A 101 -4.65 8.70 68.43
C THR A 101 -5.89 9.05 67.61
N ALA A 102 -6.85 9.80 68.19
CA ALA A 102 -8.03 10.25 67.47
C ALA A 102 -7.68 11.15 66.26
N SER A 103 -6.70 12.04 66.43
CA SER A 103 -6.24 12.94 65.36
C SER A 103 -5.62 12.17 64.19
N VAL A 104 -4.71 11.22 64.49
CA VAL A 104 -4.09 10.35 63.48
C VAL A 104 -5.12 9.42 62.82
N SER A 105 -6.10 8.93 63.58
CA SER A 105 -7.19 8.08 63.06
C SER A 105 -8.02 8.84 62.01
N TRP A 106 -8.45 10.07 62.32
CA TRP A 106 -9.21 10.89 61.39
C TRP A 106 -8.40 11.32 60.17
N ALA A 107 -7.10 11.62 60.34
CA ALA A 107 -6.20 11.85 59.22
C ALA A 107 -6.10 10.62 58.29
N THR A 108 -6.07 9.41 58.87
CA THR A 108 -6.08 8.14 58.13
C THR A 108 -7.36 7.96 57.34
N VAL A 109 -8.53 8.23 57.94
CA VAL A 109 -9.83 8.17 57.24
C VAL A 109 -9.87 9.14 56.06
N PHE A 110 -9.46 10.40 56.26
CA PHE A 110 -9.44 11.39 55.20
C PHE A 110 -8.52 10.98 54.03
N ALA A 111 -7.32 10.49 54.35
CA ALA A 111 -6.40 9.97 53.35
C ALA A 111 -7.00 8.79 52.56
N LEU A 112 -7.65 7.85 53.23
CA LEU A 112 -8.30 6.70 52.60
C LEU A 112 -9.43 7.10 51.66
N VAL A 113 -10.35 7.97 52.11
CA VAL A 113 -11.46 8.44 51.28
C VAL A 113 -10.98 9.15 50.01
N ARG A 114 -9.86 9.88 50.09
CA ARG A 114 -9.26 10.55 48.94
C ARG A 114 -8.57 9.58 47.96
N ILE A 115 -7.99 8.50 48.46
CA ILE A 115 -7.22 7.53 47.67
C ILE A 115 -8.11 6.45 47.05
N LEU A 116 -9.19 6.06 47.73
CA LEU A 116 -10.03 4.93 47.36
C LEU A 116 -10.57 4.97 45.91
N PRO A 117 -11.04 6.11 45.37
CA PRO A 117 -11.49 6.18 43.99
C PRO A 117 -10.39 5.79 42.99
N ASN A 118 -9.20 6.36 43.14
CA ASN A 118 -8.06 6.08 42.27
C ASN A 118 -7.57 4.63 42.42
N ALA A 119 -7.64 4.07 43.63
CA ALA A 119 -7.24 2.69 43.88
C ALA A 119 -8.18 1.68 43.20
N LEU A 120 -9.47 2.02 43.05
CA LEU A 120 -10.47 1.19 42.37
C LEU A 120 -10.38 1.28 40.84
N GLU A 121 -9.76 2.34 40.29
CA GLU A 121 -9.54 2.52 38.85
C GLU A 121 -8.33 1.72 38.33
N LEU A 122 -7.44 1.26 39.21
CA LEU A 122 -6.27 0.48 38.79
C LEU A 122 -6.71 -0.88 38.24
N PRO A 123 -6.29 -1.25 37.02
CA PRO A 123 -6.63 -2.55 36.44
C PRO A 123 -6.08 -3.65 37.35
N GLY A 124 -6.90 -4.66 37.63
CA GLY A 124 -6.44 -5.81 38.37
C GLY A 124 -5.26 -6.48 37.65
N LEU A 125 -4.29 -7.03 38.38
CA LEU A 125 -3.13 -7.72 37.80
C LEU A 125 -3.53 -8.78 36.75
N ALA A 126 -4.68 -9.43 36.93
CA ALA A 126 -5.23 -10.38 35.97
C ALA A 126 -5.64 -9.71 34.64
N GLN A 127 -6.26 -8.53 34.70
CA GLN A 127 -6.66 -7.78 33.51
C GLN A 127 -5.44 -7.25 32.76
N ALA A 128 -4.46 -6.68 33.46
CA ALA A 128 -3.21 -6.21 32.86
C ALA A 128 -2.46 -7.34 32.14
N ASN A 129 -2.40 -8.53 32.75
CA ASN A 129 -1.81 -9.71 32.11
C ASN A 129 -2.59 -10.18 30.89
N VAL A 130 -3.93 -10.12 30.91
CA VAL A 130 -4.77 -10.47 29.75
C VAL A 130 -4.55 -9.48 28.61
N GLU A 131 -4.49 -8.18 28.91
CA GLU A 131 -4.25 -7.13 27.92
C GLU A 131 -2.85 -7.26 27.31
N LEU A 132 -1.82 -7.49 28.13
CA LEU A 132 -0.46 -7.76 27.66
C LEU A 132 -0.43 -8.95 26.69
N ARG A 133 -1.07 -10.07 27.05
CA ARG A 133 -1.15 -11.26 26.19
C ARG A 133 -1.90 -10.99 24.89
N LYS A 134 -2.98 -10.21 24.94
CA LYS A 134 -3.73 -9.82 23.74
C LYS A 134 -2.87 -8.99 22.79
N THR A 135 -2.14 -8.01 23.33
CA THR A 135 -1.24 -7.15 22.56
C THR A 135 -0.09 -7.97 21.96
N GLU A 136 0.54 -8.86 22.73
CA GLU A 136 1.58 -9.76 22.25
C GLU A 136 1.08 -10.67 21.11
N GLN A 137 -0.10 -11.27 21.28
CA GLN A 137 -0.70 -12.13 20.27
C GLN A 137 -1.10 -11.36 19.00
N LEU A 138 -1.61 -10.13 19.14
CA LEU A 138 -1.91 -9.26 18.00
C LEU A 138 -0.63 -8.93 17.22
N LEU A 139 0.43 -8.50 17.90
CA LEU A 139 1.72 -8.19 17.27
C LEU A 139 2.29 -9.40 16.53
N ARG A 140 2.26 -10.57 17.17
CA ARG A 140 2.68 -11.81 16.52
C ARG A 140 1.84 -12.11 15.29
N THR A 141 0.52 -11.97 15.36
CA THR A 141 -0.37 -12.20 14.22
C THR A 141 -0.05 -11.27 13.05
N VAL A 142 0.17 -9.98 13.33
CA VAL A 142 0.55 -8.99 12.30
C VAL A 142 1.87 -9.38 11.62
N LEU A 143 2.88 -9.78 12.39
CA LEU A 143 4.17 -10.21 11.83
C LEU A 143 4.03 -11.48 10.97
N GLU A 144 3.28 -12.46 11.44
CA GLU A 144 3.09 -13.76 10.77
C GLU A 144 2.20 -13.68 9.52
N SER A 145 1.35 -12.65 9.42
CA SER A 145 0.46 -12.40 8.27
C SER A 145 1.01 -11.39 7.26
N ALA A 146 2.23 -10.87 7.47
CA ALA A 146 2.85 -9.96 6.51
C ALA A 146 3.08 -10.67 5.16
N PRO A 147 2.80 -10.01 4.02
CA PRO A 147 2.93 -10.61 2.69
C PRO A 147 4.39 -10.73 2.21
N ASN A 148 5.33 -10.13 2.95
CA ASN A 148 6.75 -10.17 2.66
C ASN A 148 7.46 -11.03 3.72
N GLY A 149 8.56 -11.66 3.33
CA GLY A 149 9.45 -12.31 4.29
C GLY A 149 10.07 -11.28 5.22
N LEU A 150 9.89 -11.44 6.52
CA LEU A 150 10.48 -10.56 7.54
C LEU A 150 11.57 -11.31 8.30
N ILE A 151 12.79 -10.76 8.29
CA ILE A 151 13.95 -11.34 8.96
C ILE A 151 14.57 -10.27 9.85
N LEU A 152 14.68 -10.54 11.15
CA LEU A 152 15.40 -9.67 12.08
C LEU A 152 16.79 -10.25 12.36
N ILE A 153 17.83 -9.45 12.16
CA ILE A 153 19.21 -9.84 12.46
C ILE A 153 19.84 -8.91 13.51
N ASN A 154 20.73 -9.46 14.32
CA ASN A 154 21.58 -8.67 15.21
C ASN A 154 22.85 -8.16 14.49
N GLN A 155 23.69 -7.40 15.21
CA GLN A 155 24.94 -6.83 14.69
C GLN A 155 25.95 -7.85 14.15
N TRP A 156 25.88 -9.11 14.59
CA TRP A 156 26.75 -10.18 14.10
C TRP A 156 26.18 -10.88 12.85
N GLY A 157 24.99 -10.48 12.39
CA GLY A 157 24.31 -11.11 11.27
C GLY A 157 23.57 -12.39 11.64
N THR A 158 23.40 -12.68 12.94
CA THR A 158 22.61 -13.82 13.41
C THR A 158 21.13 -13.50 13.32
N ILE A 159 20.35 -14.43 12.79
CA ILE A 159 18.90 -14.33 12.69
C ILE A 159 18.25 -14.52 14.06
N SER A 160 17.50 -13.51 14.50
CA SER A 160 16.80 -13.47 15.79
C SER A 160 15.30 -13.73 15.66
N LEU A 161 14.70 -13.34 14.53
CA LEU A 161 13.26 -13.53 14.27
C LEU A 161 13.03 -13.72 12.77
N VAL A 162 12.08 -14.58 12.44
CA VAL A 162 11.52 -14.74 11.09
C VAL A 162 10.00 -14.87 11.16
N ASN A 163 9.29 -14.44 10.12
CA ASN A 163 7.86 -14.72 9.98
C ASN A 163 7.61 -15.96 9.11
N ARG A 164 6.35 -16.41 9.07
CA ARG A 164 5.90 -17.51 8.21
C ARG A 164 6.25 -17.34 6.73
N GLU A 165 6.19 -16.11 6.21
CA GLU A 165 6.50 -15.87 4.79
C GLU A 165 7.98 -16.13 4.49
N THR A 166 8.90 -15.78 5.39
CA THR A 166 10.31 -16.17 5.25
C THR A 166 10.49 -17.69 5.21
N GLU A 167 9.79 -18.45 6.05
CA GLU A 167 9.84 -19.91 6.04
C GLU A 167 9.38 -20.47 4.69
N SER A 168 8.29 -19.93 4.15
CA SER A 168 7.73 -20.28 2.84
C SER A 168 8.70 -19.96 1.69
N LEU A 169 9.25 -18.73 1.67
CA LEU A 169 10.16 -18.25 0.65
C LEU A 169 11.46 -19.07 0.61
N PHE A 170 12.09 -19.34 1.74
CA PHE A 170 13.38 -20.01 1.75
C PHE A 170 13.29 -21.54 1.93
N GLY A 171 12.12 -22.08 2.28
CA GLY A 171 11.91 -23.52 2.48
C GLY A 171 12.57 -24.07 3.75
N TYR A 172 12.89 -23.21 4.72
CA TYR A 172 13.44 -23.61 6.02
C TYR A 172 12.38 -23.47 7.10
N ASP A 173 12.39 -24.39 8.07
CA ASP A 173 11.65 -24.20 9.31
C ASP A 173 12.33 -23.11 10.14
N ARG A 174 11.55 -22.34 10.91
CA ARG A 174 12.04 -21.31 11.83
C ARG A 174 13.17 -21.79 12.74
N LYS A 175 13.06 -23.01 13.28
CA LYS A 175 14.08 -23.62 14.16
C LYS A 175 15.43 -23.80 13.47
N ASP A 176 15.45 -23.94 12.13
CA ASP A 176 16.66 -24.07 11.34
C ASP A 176 17.27 -22.69 10.99
N LEU A 177 16.48 -21.62 11.09
CA LEU A 177 16.89 -20.25 10.76
C LEU A 177 17.35 -19.47 12.00
N ILE A 178 16.62 -19.56 13.11
CA ILE A 178 16.96 -18.81 14.33
C ILE A 178 18.34 -19.24 14.85
N GLY A 179 19.19 -18.27 15.14
CA GLY A 179 20.55 -18.50 15.61
C GLY A 179 21.57 -18.75 14.50
N GLN A 180 21.15 -18.87 13.24
CA GLN A 180 22.05 -19.04 12.10
C GLN A 180 22.48 -17.68 11.50
N PRO A 181 23.62 -17.63 10.79
CA PRO A 181 24.05 -16.44 10.06
C PRO A 181 23.19 -16.21 8.81
N ILE A 182 22.88 -14.95 8.52
CA ILE A 182 22.09 -14.56 7.36
C ILE A 182 22.69 -15.02 6.02
N GLU A 183 24.02 -15.17 5.95
CA GLU A 183 24.77 -15.67 4.78
C GLU A 183 24.29 -17.03 4.26
N MET A 184 23.65 -17.85 5.09
CA MET A 184 23.13 -19.15 4.63
C MET A 184 22.07 -18.99 3.53
N LEU A 185 21.33 -17.87 3.54
CA LEU A 185 20.27 -17.54 2.59
C LEU A 185 20.81 -16.86 1.32
N LEU A 186 22.12 -16.66 1.23
CA LEU A 186 22.78 -16.02 0.09
C LEU A 186 23.51 -17.06 -0.77
N PRO A 187 23.59 -16.83 -2.10
CA PRO A 187 24.44 -17.59 -3.00
C PRO A 187 25.88 -17.62 -2.51
N ALA A 188 26.56 -18.76 -2.69
CA ALA A 188 27.94 -18.94 -2.22
C ALA A 188 28.88 -17.82 -2.70
N ARG A 189 28.68 -17.35 -3.94
CA ARG A 189 29.44 -16.24 -4.57
C ARG A 189 29.32 -14.89 -3.85
N PHE A 190 28.30 -14.70 -3.02
CA PHE A 190 28.05 -13.43 -2.32
C PHE A 190 28.33 -13.49 -0.81
N ARG A 191 28.56 -14.67 -0.22
CA ARG A 191 28.69 -14.85 1.24
C ARG A 191 29.88 -14.09 1.84
N GLU A 192 31.07 -14.22 1.26
CA GLU A 192 32.29 -13.58 1.80
C GLU A 192 32.20 -12.06 1.73
N GLY A 193 31.74 -11.50 0.60
CA GLY A 193 31.59 -10.06 0.43
C GLY A 193 30.48 -9.45 1.30
N HIS A 194 29.44 -10.23 1.62
CA HIS A 194 28.29 -9.74 2.37
C HIS A 194 28.63 -9.39 3.83
N GLN A 195 29.52 -10.15 4.48
CA GLN A 195 29.92 -9.87 5.86
C GLN A 195 30.47 -8.45 6.02
N ARG A 196 31.34 -8.03 5.09
CA ARG A 196 31.89 -6.67 5.04
C ARG A 196 30.81 -5.61 4.83
N PHE A 197 29.87 -5.84 3.90
CA PHE A 197 28.77 -4.90 3.65
C PHE A 197 27.84 -4.76 4.85
N ARG A 198 27.60 -5.85 5.58
CA ARG A 198 26.83 -5.83 6.83
C ARG A 198 27.55 -4.99 7.88
N GLU A 199 28.83 -5.25 8.13
CA GLU A 199 29.64 -4.50 9.11
C GLU A 199 29.64 -3.01 8.81
N GLU A 200 29.84 -2.63 7.54
CA GLU A 200 29.78 -1.23 7.09
C GLU A 200 28.39 -0.62 7.31
N TYR A 201 27.32 -1.35 7.03
CA TYR A 201 25.96 -0.87 7.26
C TYR A 201 25.65 -0.63 8.74
N PHE A 202 26.12 -1.49 9.64
CA PHE A 202 25.91 -1.30 11.08
C PHE A 202 26.69 -0.11 11.66
N GLN A 203 27.72 0.39 10.98
CA GLN A 203 28.41 1.63 11.38
C GLN A 203 27.55 2.88 11.13
N ASN A 204 26.74 2.90 10.07
CA ASN A 204 25.83 4.00 9.76
C ASN A 204 24.50 3.48 9.20
N PRO A 205 23.62 2.95 10.07
CA PRO A 205 22.41 2.27 9.64
C PRO A 205 21.36 3.28 9.17
N LEU A 206 20.87 3.09 7.95
CA LEU A 206 19.86 3.95 7.31
C LEU A 206 18.82 3.10 6.60
N THR A 207 17.54 3.46 6.76
CA THR A 207 16.46 2.82 6.01
C THR A 207 16.71 3.00 4.52
N ARG A 208 16.87 1.87 3.80
CA ARG A 208 17.16 1.88 2.37
C ARG A 208 16.70 0.59 1.69
N PRO A 209 16.29 0.63 0.42
CA PRO A 209 16.30 -0.56 -0.40
C PRO A 209 17.75 -1.04 -0.55
N MET A 210 17.94 -2.35 -0.47
CA MET A 210 19.19 -2.99 -0.85
C MET A 210 19.18 -3.21 -2.36
N GLY A 211 20.32 -2.99 -3.01
CA GLY A 211 20.48 -3.39 -4.41
C GLY A 211 19.94 -2.42 -5.45
N ALA A 212 19.86 -1.12 -5.18
CA ALA A 212 19.69 -0.12 -6.24
C ALA A 212 20.80 -0.32 -7.31
N GLY A 213 20.44 -0.95 -8.44
CA GLY A 213 21.37 -1.31 -9.52
C GLY A 213 22.15 -2.64 -9.36
N ARG A 214 21.72 -3.56 -8.48
CA ARG A 214 22.32 -4.90 -8.36
C ARG A 214 21.25 -5.99 -8.37
N ASP A 215 21.52 -7.08 -9.08
CA ASP A 215 20.68 -8.27 -9.02
C ASP A 215 20.92 -9.01 -7.70
N LEU A 216 19.94 -8.95 -6.80
CA LEU A 216 19.99 -9.68 -5.54
C LEU A 216 19.29 -11.03 -5.71
N TYR A 217 19.88 -12.05 -5.11
CA TYR A 217 19.36 -13.41 -5.14
C TYR A 217 19.37 -14.01 -3.73
N GLY A 218 18.29 -14.71 -3.40
CA GLY A 218 18.20 -15.60 -2.25
C GLY A 218 18.43 -17.05 -2.67
N VAL A 219 18.79 -17.91 -1.71
CA VAL A 219 18.95 -19.36 -1.90
C VAL A 219 18.03 -20.12 -0.96
N ARG A 220 17.19 -20.99 -1.54
CA ARG A 220 16.29 -21.87 -0.82
C ARG A 220 17.04 -23.07 -0.22
N LYS A 221 16.38 -23.81 0.68
CA LYS A 221 16.94 -25.02 1.31
C LYS A 221 17.33 -26.12 0.31
N ASP A 222 16.66 -26.19 -0.84
CA ASP A 222 16.97 -27.11 -1.94
C ASP A 222 18.15 -26.64 -2.82
N GLY A 223 18.70 -25.45 -2.56
CA GLY A 223 19.79 -24.84 -3.33
C GLY A 223 19.32 -23.98 -4.51
N GLY A 224 18.01 -23.88 -4.77
CA GLY A 224 17.46 -23.04 -5.82
C GLY A 224 17.69 -21.55 -5.55
N GLU A 225 18.24 -20.84 -6.53
CA GLU A 225 18.39 -19.39 -6.48
C GLU A 225 17.14 -18.70 -7.02
N PHE A 226 16.73 -17.60 -6.39
CA PHE A 226 15.60 -16.80 -6.86
C PHE A 226 15.88 -15.30 -6.66
N PRO A 227 15.46 -14.45 -7.60
CA PRO A 227 15.67 -13.02 -7.51
C PRO A 227 14.82 -12.43 -6.37
N VAL A 228 15.44 -11.54 -5.59
CA VAL A 228 14.79 -10.92 -4.44
C VAL A 228 14.93 -9.40 -4.45
N GLU A 229 13.93 -8.72 -3.91
CA GLU A 229 14.02 -7.31 -3.54
C GLU A 229 14.06 -7.22 -2.01
N ILE A 230 15.04 -6.49 -1.46
CA ILE A 230 15.27 -6.41 -0.02
C ILE A 230 15.18 -4.97 0.47
N GLY A 231 14.37 -4.71 1.49
CA GLY A 231 14.34 -3.44 2.22
C GLY A 231 14.96 -3.61 3.61
N LEU A 232 15.86 -2.72 4.01
CA LEU A 232 16.46 -2.71 5.35
C LEU A 232 15.90 -1.57 6.20
N ASN A 233 15.53 -1.88 7.44
CA ASN A 233 15.11 -0.91 8.43
C ASN A 233 15.82 -1.18 9.78
N PRO A 234 16.66 -0.27 10.27
CA PRO A 234 17.31 -0.44 11.56
C PRO A 234 16.32 -0.20 12.72
N ILE A 235 16.44 -1.01 13.76
CA ILE A 235 15.64 -0.85 14.99
C ILE A 235 16.56 -0.88 16.22
N GLU A 236 16.25 -0.03 17.19
CA GLU A 236 16.91 -0.06 18.49
C GLU A 236 16.09 -0.90 19.46
N THR A 237 16.74 -1.86 20.10
CA THR A 237 16.14 -2.75 21.10
C THR A 237 16.94 -2.68 22.40
N GLU A 238 16.37 -3.16 23.51
CA GLU A 238 17.10 -3.29 24.79
C GLU A 238 18.37 -4.15 24.67
N THR A 239 18.37 -5.09 23.72
CA THR A 239 19.50 -5.98 23.43
C THR A 239 20.53 -5.41 22.46
N GLY A 240 20.33 -4.17 21.97
CA GLY A 240 21.23 -3.47 21.05
C GLY A 240 20.59 -3.16 19.69
N LYS A 241 21.42 -2.68 18.76
CA LYS A 241 20.99 -2.37 17.39
C LYS A 241 20.71 -3.65 16.61
N MET A 242 19.55 -3.71 15.98
CA MET A 242 19.13 -4.79 15.10
C MET A 242 18.68 -4.22 13.76
N VAL A 243 18.56 -5.09 12.76
CA VAL A 243 18.12 -4.71 11.41
C VAL A 243 17.00 -5.65 10.99
N LEU A 244 15.85 -5.07 10.67
CA LEU A 244 14.75 -5.76 10.04
C LEU A 244 14.94 -5.71 8.52
N GLY A 245 15.09 -6.89 7.91
CA GLY A 245 15.06 -7.10 6.47
C GLY A 245 13.66 -7.53 6.02
N SER A 246 13.09 -6.82 5.06
CA SER A 246 11.92 -7.27 4.29
C SER A 246 12.42 -7.87 2.99
N VAL A 247 12.01 -9.09 2.65
CA VAL A 247 12.40 -9.84 1.45
C VAL A 247 11.16 -10.12 0.60
N VAL A 248 11.24 -9.81 -0.68
CA VAL A 248 10.16 -10.04 -1.66
C VAL A 248 10.74 -10.84 -2.82
N ASP A 249 10.10 -11.97 -3.17
CA ASP A 249 10.42 -12.72 -4.38
C ASP A 249 9.87 -11.98 -5.60
N ILE A 250 10.75 -11.67 -6.56
CA ILE A 250 10.39 -10.91 -7.77
C ILE A 250 10.46 -11.77 -9.04
N THR A 251 10.50 -13.10 -8.91
CA THR A 251 10.59 -14.04 -10.05
C THR A 251 9.47 -13.81 -11.06
N GLU A 252 8.22 -13.74 -10.59
CA GLU A 252 7.06 -13.52 -11.46
C GLU A 252 7.11 -12.14 -12.14
N ARG A 253 7.54 -11.12 -11.40
CA ARG A 253 7.68 -9.75 -11.92
C ARG A 253 8.72 -9.67 -13.03
N ILE A 254 9.87 -10.30 -12.86
CA ILE A 254 10.90 -10.37 -13.91
C ILE A 254 10.39 -11.13 -15.12
N GLY A 255 9.77 -12.30 -14.93
CA GLY A 255 9.21 -13.08 -16.05
C GLY A 255 8.10 -12.36 -16.81
N ALA A 256 7.28 -11.55 -16.13
CA ALA A 256 6.29 -10.68 -16.79
C ALA A 256 6.96 -9.60 -17.64
N LEU A 257 7.98 -8.91 -17.11
CA LEU A 257 8.73 -7.89 -17.84
C LEU A 257 9.46 -8.46 -19.06
N GLU A 258 10.00 -9.67 -18.97
CA GLU A 258 10.64 -10.35 -20.10
C GLU A 258 9.63 -10.70 -21.20
N ARG A 259 8.45 -11.23 -20.84
CA ARG A 259 7.38 -11.51 -21.81
C ARG A 259 6.87 -10.25 -22.51
N GLU A 260 6.72 -9.16 -21.77
CA GLU A 260 6.33 -7.87 -22.34
C GLU A 260 7.37 -7.35 -23.34
N ARG A 261 8.67 -7.41 -22.99
CA ARG A 261 9.76 -7.04 -23.89
C ARG A 261 9.81 -7.89 -25.15
N GLU A 262 9.58 -9.18 -25.03
CA GLU A 262 9.55 -10.09 -26.18
C GLU A 262 8.36 -9.78 -27.10
N SER A 263 7.17 -9.56 -26.52
CA SER A 263 5.98 -9.17 -27.28
C SER A 263 6.18 -7.83 -28.00
N ALA A 264 6.82 -6.86 -27.36
CA ALA A 264 7.12 -5.56 -27.97
C ALA A 264 8.04 -5.71 -29.18
N ARG A 265 9.11 -6.51 -29.07
CA ARG A 265 10.02 -6.81 -30.18
C ARG A 265 9.32 -7.49 -31.35
N GLN A 266 8.44 -8.46 -31.07
CA GLN A 266 7.67 -9.14 -32.11
C GLN A 266 6.73 -8.18 -32.85
N GLN A 267 6.08 -7.28 -32.11
CA GLN A 267 5.21 -6.26 -32.69
C GLN A 267 5.99 -5.24 -33.53
N GLU A 268 7.18 -4.84 -33.11
CA GLU A 268 8.07 -3.99 -33.90
C GLU A 268 8.49 -4.68 -35.21
N ALA A 269 8.96 -5.93 -35.15
CA ALA A 269 9.36 -6.69 -36.33
C ALA A 269 8.20 -6.87 -37.33
N LEU A 270 7.00 -7.21 -36.84
CA LEU A 270 5.83 -7.36 -37.70
C LEU A 270 5.42 -6.04 -38.37
N ASN A 271 5.54 -4.91 -37.68
CA ASN A 271 5.28 -3.60 -38.26
C ASN A 271 6.30 -3.23 -39.34
N GLU A 272 7.58 -3.56 -39.16
CA GLU A 272 8.61 -3.36 -40.18
C GLU A 272 8.34 -4.22 -41.42
N ASP A 273 7.97 -5.49 -41.26
CA ASP A 273 7.61 -6.39 -42.36
C ASP A 273 6.37 -5.91 -43.10
N LEU A 274 5.34 -5.48 -42.38
CA LEU A 274 4.12 -4.92 -42.97
C LEU A 274 4.44 -3.66 -43.78
N LYS A 275 5.29 -2.77 -43.25
CA LYS A 275 5.72 -1.56 -43.96
C LYS A 275 6.47 -1.93 -45.25
N LYS A 276 7.40 -2.87 -45.19
CA LYS A 276 8.15 -3.34 -46.35
C LYS A 276 7.23 -3.95 -47.41
N SER A 277 6.29 -4.81 -47.00
CA SER A 277 5.32 -5.42 -47.92
C SER A 277 4.40 -4.37 -48.56
N ASN A 278 4.00 -3.35 -47.81
CA ASN A 278 3.23 -2.22 -48.35
C ASN A 278 4.03 -1.46 -49.41
N ASP A 279 5.29 -1.10 -49.12
CA ASP A 279 6.19 -0.40 -50.06
C ASP A 279 6.46 -1.22 -51.33
N GLU A 280 6.63 -2.55 -51.20
CA GLU A 280 6.80 -3.46 -52.33
C GLU A 280 5.55 -3.50 -53.22
N LEU A 281 4.35 -3.53 -52.63
CA LEU A 281 3.09 -3.49 -53.36
C LEU A 281 2.93 -2.17 -54.12
N ASP A 282 3.23 -1.03 -53.48
CA ASP A 282 3.11 0.29 -54.11
C ASP A 282 4.06 0.44 -55.30
N ASN A 283 5.31 -0.02 -55.14
CA ASN A 283 6.28 -0.04 -56.24
C ASN A 283 5.84 -0.96 -57.38
N PHE A 284 5.35 -2.16 -57.06
CA PHE A 284 4.87 -3.10 -58.07
C PHE A 284 3.70 -2.51 -58.86
N CYS A 285 2.67 -2.00 -58.18
CA CYS A 285 1.52 -1.38 -58.81
C CYS A 285 1.93 -0.19 -59.69
N TYR A 286 2.87 0.65 -59.24
CA TYR A 286 3.39 1.77 -60.01
C TYR A 286 4.09 1.33 -61.31
N ILE A 287 5.04 0.41 -61.21
CA ILE A 287 5.84 -0.08 -62.35
C ILE A 287 4.94 -0.74 -63.39
N VAL A 288 4.12 -1.71 -62.96
CA VAL A 288 3.23 -2.46 -63.87
C VAL A 288 2.27 -1.51 -64.60
N SER A 289 1.73 -0.52 -63.90
CA SER A 289 0.79 0.40 -64.51
C SER A 289 1.43 1.33 -65.53
N HIS A 290 2.65 1.81 -65.26
CA HIS A 290 3.41 2.58 -66.23
C HIS A 290 3.69 1.76 -67.50
N ASP A 291 4.17 0.53 -67.31
CA ASP A 291 4.58 -0.36 -68.40
C ASP A 291 3.39 -0.86 -69.23
N LEU A 292 2.21 -0.98 -68.63
CA LEU A 292 0.97 -1.31 -69.35
C LEU A 292 0.37 -0.09 -70.09
N LYS A 293 0.50 1.13 -69.55
CA LYS A 293 0.02 2.35 -70.22
C LYS A 293 0.80 2.66 -71.50
N ALA A 294 2.10 2.39 -71.54
CA ALA A 294 2.94 2.67 -72.70
C ALA A 294 2.46 1.98 -74.00
N PRO A 295 2.25 0.65 -74.07
CA PRO A 295 1.75 -0.03 -75.26
C PRO A 295 0.30 0.36 -75.57
N LEU A 296 -0.54 0.62 -74.56
CA LEU A 296 -1.90 1.08 -74.75
C LEU A 296 -1.96 2.46 -75.44
N ARG A 297 -1.10 3.40 -75.04
CA ARG A 297 -0.93 4.68 -75.74
C ARG A 297 -0.49 4.46 -77.18
N GLY A 298 0.46 3.55 -77.41
CA GLY A 298 0.91 3.19 -78.76
C GLY A 298 -0.23 2.69 -79.65
N ILE A 299 -1.03 1.73 -79.16
CA ILE A 299 -2.20 1.20 -79.89
C ILE A 299 -3.22 2.31 -80.15
N SER A 300 -3.51 3.16 -79.16
CA SER A 300 -4.43 4.29 -79.32
C SER A 300 -3.96 5.27 -80.38
N SER A 301 -2.69 5.71 -80.32
CA SER A 301 -2.13 6.67 -81.27
C SER A 301 -2.09 6.10 -82.69
N LEU A 302 -1.63 4.86 -82.86
CA LEU A 302 -1.60 4.22 -84.17
C LEU A 302 -2.99 4.07 -84.76
N SER A 303 -3.99 3.69 -83.94
CA SER A 303 -5.39 3.63 -84.38
C SER A 303 -5.97 5.00 -84.75
N SER A 304 -5.55 6.08 -84.08
CA SER A 304 -5.93 7.45 -84.43
C SER A 304 -5.29 7.89 -85.75
N PHE A 305 -3.99 7.66 -85.94
CA PHE A 305 -3.29 8.03 -87.18
C PHE A 305 -3.89 7.33 -88.40
N VAL A 306 -4.25 6.05 -88.28
CA VAL A 306 -4.94 5.32 -89.38
C VAL A 306 -6.30 5.95 -89.74
N LEU A 307 -7.00 6.55 -88.78
CA LEU A 307 -8.28 7.24 -89.05
C LEU A 307 -8.09 8.66 -89.59
N GLU A 308 -7.02 9.36 -89.19
CA GLU A 308 -6.73 10.75 -89.58
C GLU A 308 -6.02 10.84 -90.95
N ASP A 309 -5.10 9.91 -91.26
CA ASP A 309 -4.26 9.96 -92.47
C ASP A 309 -4.91 9.30 -93.70
N ALA A 310 -5.97 8.51 -93.52
CA ALA A 310 -6.60 7.80 -94.62
C ALA A 310 -7.59 8.68 -95.40
N GLU A 311 -7.35 8.88 -96.71
CA GLU A 311 -8.27 9.60 -97.62
C GLU A 311 -9.68 8.98 -97.64
N SER A 312 -9.79 7.65 -97.53
CA SER A 312 -11.04 6.95 -97.26
C SER A 312 -10.78 5.60 -96.58
N VAL A 313 -11.54 5.30 -95.54
CA VAL A 313 -11.56 4.01 -94.85
C VAL A 313 -12.95 3.39 -95.00
N SER A 314 -13.01 2.07 -95.18
CA SER A 314 -14.30 1.38 -95.21
C SER A 314 -15.03 1.54 -93.86
N GLN A 315 -16.36 1.50 -93.90
CA GLN A 315 -17.19 1.59 -92.70
C GLN A 315 -16.82 0.50 -91.67
N GLU A 316 -16.57 -0.72 -92.15
CA GLU A 316 -16.14 -1.86 -91.31
C GLU A 316 -14.77 -1.61 -90.65
N THR A 317 -13.81 -1.00 -91.38
CA THR A 317 -12.50 -0.64 -90.82
C THR A 317 -12.64 0.43 -89.73
N ARG A 318 -13.49 1.43 -89.95
CA ARG A 318 -13.76 2.49 -88.96
C ARG A 318 -14.37 1.91 -87.68
N GLU A 319 -15.39 1.07 -87.81
CA GLU A 319 -16.04 0.40 -86.67
C GLU A 319 -15.06 -0.47 -85.87
N ASN A 320 -14.18 -1.21 -86.56
CA ASN A 320 -13.16 -2.02 -85.90
C ASN A 320 -12.10 -1.17 -85.16
N LEU A 321 -11.67 -0.04 -85.73
CA LEU A 321 -10.72 0.87 -85.08
C LEU A 321 -11.33 1.56 -83.86
N ASP A 322 -12.60 1.96 -83.93
CA ASP A 322 -13.32 2.51 -82.77
C ASP A 322 -13.51 1.45 -81.67
N LEU A 323 -13.75 0.19 -82.03
CA LEU A 323 -13.79 -0.92 -81.08
C LEU A 323 -12.44 -1.11 -80.34
N ILE A 324 -11.33 -1.03 -81.07
CA ILE A 324 -9.97 -1.12 -80.49
C ILE A 324 -9.73 0.04 -79.52
N ARG A 325 -10.04 1.27 -79.94
CA ARG A 325 -9.90 2.47 -79.09
C ARG A 325 -10.76 2.39 -77.83
N GLY A 326 -11.99 1.90 -77.95
CA GLY A 326 -12.88 1.65 -76.81
C GLY A 326 -12.31 0.63 -75.82
N ARG A 327 -11.70 -0.45 -76.32
CA ARG A 327 -11.03 -1.47 -75.48
C ARG A 327 -9.79 -0.92 -74.78
N VAL A 328 -8.96 -0.14 -75.49
CA VAL A 328 -7.78 0.53 -74.93
C VAL A 328 -8.18 1.51 -73.82
N ARG A 329 -9.21 2.34 -74.05
CA ARG A 329 -9.74 3.26 -73.04
C ARG A 329 -10.22 2.51 -71.79
N ARG A 330 -10.93 1.40 -71.97
CA ARG A 330 -11.36 0.55 -70.86
C ARG A 330 -10.18 -0.02 -70.06
N MET A 331 -9.10 -0.44 -70.74
CA MET A 331 -7.91 -0.94 -70.06
C MET A 331 -7.18 0.16 -69.27
N ASN A 332 -7.05 1.37 -69.83
CA ASN A 332 -6.47 2.50 -69.08
C ASN A 332 -7.26 2.77 -67.79
N ASN A 333 -8.59 2.86 -67.87
CA ASN A 333 -9.42 3.09 -66.69
C ASN A 333 -9.29 1.97 -65.64
N LEU A 334 -9.11 0.71 -66.08
CA LEU A 334 -8.87 -0.41 -65.16
C LEU A 334 -7.50 -0.29 -64.47
N ILE A 335 -6.46 0.09 -65.21
CA ILE A 335 -5.11 0.29 -64.66
C ILE A 335 -5.12 1.45 -63.65
N ASP A 336 -5.79 2.55 -63.97
CA ASP A 336 -5.96 3.68 -63.07
C ASP A 336 -6.70 3.29 -61.78
N GLY A 337 -7.77 2.50 -61.90
CA GLY A 337 -8.49 1.98 -60.74
C GLY A 337 -7.66 1.03 -59.86
N ILE A 338 -6.79 0.20 -60.44
CA ILE A 338 -5.88 -0.68 -59.69
C ILE A 338 -4.83 0.14 -58.92
N LEU A 339 -4.27 1.18 -59.56
CA LEU A 339 -3.33 2.09 -58.92
C LEU A 339 -3.94 2.82 -57.73
N GLU A 340 -5.16 3.32 -57.92
CA GLU A 340 -5.89 4.02 -56.88
C GLU A 340 -6.21 3.08 -55.72
N TYR A 341 -6.72 1.88 -56.02
CA TYR A 341 -7.00 0.85 -55.02
C TYR A 341 -5.79 0.46 -54.18
N SER A 342 -4.60 0.30 -54.80
CA SER A 342 -3.35 0.01 -54.08
C SER A 342 -2.99 1.08 -53.04
N ARG A 343 -3.45 2.32 -53.26
CA ARG A 343 -3.16 3.48 -52.41
C ARG A 343 -4.26 3.77 -51.38
N VAL A 344 -5.42 3.12 -51.49
CA VAL A 344 -6.55 3.32 -50.56
C VAL A 344 -6.13 2.93 -49.14
N GLY A 345 -6.31 3.87 -48.20
CA GLY A 345 -5.94 3.71 -46.78
C GLY A 345 -4.47 4.00 -46.43
N ARG A 346 -3.63 4.37 -47.41
CA ARG A 346 -2.19 4.67 -47.23
C ARG A 346 -1.86 6.15 -47.42
N VAL A 347 -2.80 6.95 -47.90
CA VAL A 347 -2.68 8.40 -48.07
C VAL A 347 -3.43 9.10 -46.93
N GLU A 348 -2.79 10.08 -46.31
CA GLU A 348 -3.39 10.89 -45.26
C GLU A 348 -4.48 11.77 -45.88
N THR A 349 -5.76 11.41 -45.68
CA THR A 349 -6.91 12.14 -46.23
C THR A 349 -7.18 13.42 -45.42
N SER A 350 -7.31 14.56 -46.09
CA SER A 350 -7.62 15.84 -45.45
C SER A 350 -9.12 16.05 -45.40
N ILE A 351 -9.78 15.47 -44.38
CA ILE A 351 -11.22 15.59 -44.19
C ILE A 351 -11.59 16.96 -43.59
N GLN A 352 -12.24 17.82 -44.37
CA GLN A 352 -12.72 19.13 -43.93
C GLN A 352 -14.24 19.27 -44.15
N ASP A 353 -14.85 20.29 -43.55
CA ASP A 353 -16.25 20.64 -43.81
C ASP A 353 -16.34 21.34 -45.16
N HIS A 354 -17.10 20.77 -46.09
CA HIS A 354 -17.30 21.32 -47.42
C HIS A 354 -18.79 21.44 -47.76
N GLU A 355 -19.13 22.43 -48.57
CA GLU A 355 -20.46 22.57 -49.14
C GLU A 355 -20.61 21.66 -50.36
N SER A 356 -21.30 20.52 -50.16
CA SER A 356 -21.43 19.45 -51.15
C SER A 356 -22.05 19.91 -52.47
N ARG A 357 -22.90 20.94 -52.42
CA ARG A 357 -23.57 21.49 -53.60
C ARG A 357 -22.58 22.04 -54.61
N ALA A 358 -21.61 22.84 -54.17
CA ALA A 358 -20.64 23.50 -55.05
C ALA A 358 -19.81 22.47 -55.81
N LEU A 359 -19.35 21.41 -55.13
CA LEU A 359 -18.59 20.34 -55.76
C LEU A 359 -19.43 19.54 -56.77
N ILE A 360 -20.67 19.21 -56.43
CA ILE A 360 -21.55 18.48 -57.34
C ILE A 360 -21.87 19.31 -58.58
N GLU A 361 -22.10 20.62 -58.42
CA GLU A 361 -22.29 21.55 -59.54
C GLU A 361 -21.06 21.61 -60.46
N GLU A 362 -19.85 21.67 -59.89
CA GLU A 362 -18.58 21.61 -60.64
C GLU A 362 -18.44 20.30 -61.44
N VAL A 363 -18.70 19.15 -60.81
CA VAL A 363 -18.63 17.84 -61.48
C VAL A 363 -19.68 17.72 -62.60
N VAL A 364 -20.89 18.26 -62.40
CA VAL A 364 -21.94 18.29 -63.41
C VAL A 364 -21.54 19.16 -64.60
N GLU A 365 -20.93 20.32 -64.35
CA GLU A 365 -20.41 21.21 -65.39
C GLU A 365 -19.30 20.52 -66.21
N ASP A 366 -18.38 19.82 -65.54
CA ASP A 366 -17.29 19.08 -66.17
C ASP A 366 -17.77 17.91 -67.04
N LEU A 367 -18.81 17.19 -66.60
CA LEU A 367 -19.35 16.02 -67.31
C LEU A 367 -20.07 16.38 -68.62
N ARG A 368 -20.52 17.64 -68.79
CA ARG A 368 -21.21 18.16 -69.98
C ARG A 368 -22.24 17.16 -70.55
N PRO A 369 -23.33 16.88 -69.82
CA PRO A 369 -24.31 15.86 -70.21
C PRO A 369 -24.85 16.13 -71.63
N SER A 370 -24.86 15.10 -72.47
CA SER A 370 -25.49 15.15 -73.80
C SER A 370 -27.00 15.39 -73.68
N SER A 371 -27.61 16.04 -74.67
CA SER A 371 -29.03 16.49 -74.69
C SER A 371 -30.11 15.41 -74.48
N GLU A 372 -29.74 14.14 -74.32
CA GLU A 372 -30.64 13.01 -74.11
C GLU A 372 -30.87 12.66 -72.62
N ALA A 373 -30.09 13.24 -71.70
CA ALA A 373 -30.23 13.02 -70.26
C ALA A 373 -30.27 14.35 -69.49
N GLU A 374 -31.24 14.50 -68.59
CA GLU A 374 -31.40 15.65 -67.70
C GLU A 374 -30.89 15.26 -66.30
N ILE A 375 -30.00 16.09 -65.72
CA ILE A 375 -29.57 15.98 -64.32
C ILE A 375 -30.34 17.04 -63.54
N ARG A 376 -31.04 16.63 -62.48
CA ARG A 376 -31.79 17.53 -61.59
C ARG A 376 -31.14 17.57 -60.22
N LEU A 377 -30.66 18.75 -59.81
CA LEU A 377 -30.15 18.95 -58.46
C LEU A 377 -31.31 19.34 -57.53
N MET A 378 -31.61 18.48 -56.55
CA MET A 378 -32.59 18.78 -55.51
C MET A 378 -32.14 19.95 -54.62
N SER A 379 -33.09 20.63 -53.97
CA SER A 379 -32.82 21.91 -53.30
C SER A 379 -32.05 21.80 -51.98
N ASP A 380 -31.95 20.60 -51.40
CA ASP A 380 -31.43 20.37 -50.05
C ASP A 380 -30.15 19.53 -50.09
N PHE A 381 -28.99 20.21 -50.04
CA PHE A 381 -27.68 19.56 -49.96
C PHE A 381 -27.02 19.91 -48.62
N PRO A 382 -26.74 18.89 -47.78
CA PRO A 382 -26.06 19.14 -46.51
C PRO A 382 -24.59 19.48 -46.73
N SER A 383 -24.03 20.32 -45.85
CA SER A 383 -22.58 20.36 -45.64
C SER A 383 -22.16 19.04 -44.99
N ILE A 384 -21.21 18.35 -45.61
CA ILE A 384 -20.66 17.10 -45.07
C ILE A 384 -19.14 17.17 -45.03
N ARG A 385 -18.58 16.31 -44.18
CA ARG A 385 -17.13 16.19 -43.99
C ARG A 385 -16.55 15.18 -44.97
N TYR A 386 -15.68 15.63 -45.85
CA TYR A 386 -15.03 14.76 -46.83
C TYR A 386 -13.64 15.28 -47.24
N ASP A 387 -12.87 14.42 -47.90
CA ASP A 387 -11.69 14.82 -48.66
C ASP A 387 -12.13 15.22 -50.06
N GLU A 388 -11.85 16.46 -50.46
CA GLU A 388 -12.39 17.07 -51.67
C GLU A 388 -12.11 16.25 -52.94
N THR A 389 -10.85 15.83 -53.12
CA THR A 389 -10.43 15.07 -54.30
C THR A 389 -11.09 13.68 -54.35
N ALA A 390 -11.11 12.97 -53.22
CA ALA A 390 -11.72 11.64 -53.16
C ALA A 390 -13.25 11.70 -53.40
N PHE A 391 -13.92 12.72 -52.83
CA PHE A 391 -15.37 12.87 -52.99
C PHE A 391 -15.74 13.31 -54.41
N GLN A 392 -14.97 14.21 -55.02
CA GLN A 392 -15.15 14.62 -56.43
C GLN A 392 -15.09 13.39 -57.35
N GLN A 393 -14.12 12.52 -57.12
CA GLN A 393 -13.94 11.31 -57.92
C GLN A 393 -15.08 10.29 -57.74
N ILE A 394 -15.61 10.14 -56.52
CA ILE A 394 -16.81 9.32 -56.25
C ILE A 394 -18.01 9.86 -57.02
N VAL A 395 -18.29 11.16 -56.88
CA VAL A 395 -19.43 11.82 -57.53
C VAL A 395 -19.30 11.73 -59.05
N GLN A 396 -18.12 12.00 -59.61
CA GLN A 396 -17.86 11.91 -61.04
C GLN A 396 -18.07 10.49 -61.57
N ASN A 397 -17.59 9.47 -60.85
CA ASN A 397 -17.77 8.06 -61.24
C ASN A 397 -19.25 7.64 -61.22
N LEU A 398 -19.99 8.05 -60.19
CA LEU A 398 -21.42 7.75 -60.06
C LEU A 398 -22.24 8.43 -61.16
N LEU A 399 -22.04 9.74 -61.36
CA LEU A 399 -22.76 10.51 -62.37
C LEU A 399 -22.39 10.07 -63.79
N SER A 400 -21.12 9.81 -64.08
CA SER A 400 -20.68 9.28 -65.38
C SER A 400 -21.33 7.91 -65.69
N ASN A 401 -21.38 7.01 -64.71
CA ASN A 401 -22.07 5.73 -64.85
C ASN A 401 -23.57 5.92 -65.05
N ALA A 402 -24.21 6.79 -64.28
CA ALA A 402 -25.63 7.08 -64.41
C ALA A 402 -25.95 7.64 -65.81
N LEU A 403 -25.21 8.63 -66.30
CA LEU A 403 -25.37 9.20 -67.65
C LEU A 403 -25.22 8.16 -68.75
N LYS A 404 -24.22 7.28 -68.63
CA LYS A 404 -23.98 6.20 -69.59
C LYS A 404 -25.14 5.20 -69.69
N HIS A 405 -25.90 5.01 -68.60
CA HIS A 405 -27.00 4.06 -68.52
C HIS A 405 -28.40 4.70 -68.63
N ALA A 406 -28.51 6.02 -68.45
CA ALA A 406 -29.77 6.76 -68.50
C ALA A 406 -30.43 6.78 -69.88
N SER A 407 -29.67 6.64 -70.97
CA SER A 407 -30.19 6.58 -72.35
C SER A 407 -31.11 5.37 -72.62
N LYS A 408 -31.25 4.43 -71.68
CA LYS A 408 -32.17 3.29 -71.78
C LYS A 408 -33.49 3.43 -71.01
N VAL A 409 -33.63 4.38 -70.07
CA VAL A 409 -34.82 4.45 -69.17
C VAL A 409 -35.33 5.88 -68.88
N GLY A 410 -34.59 6.94 -69.23
CA GLY A 410 -35.06 8.33 -69.08
C GLY A 410 -34.78 8.93 -67.70
N GLY A 411 -33.88 9.91 -67.67
CA GLY A 411 -33.58 10.80 -66.52
C GLY A 411 -32.70 10.20 -65.41
N ILE A 412 -31.95 11.06 -64.72
CA ILE A 412 -31.21 10.77 -63.47
C ILE A 412 -31.66 11.82 -62.46
N ASP A 413 -32.20 11.35 -61.33
CA ASP A 413 -32.59 12.19 -60.20
C ASP A 413 -31.57 12.03 -59.06
#